data_AF-A0A521MAP8-F1
#
_entry.id   AF-A0A521MAP8-F1
#
_cell.length_a   1.000
_cell.length_b   1.000
_cell.length_c   1.000
_cell.angle_alpha   90.00
_cell.angle_beta   90.00
_cell.angle_gamma   90.00
#
_symmetry.space_group_name_H-M   'P 1'
#
loop_
_entity.id
_entity.type
_entity.pdbx_description
1 polymer ?
#
loop_
_entity_poly.entity_id
_entity_poly.type
_entity_poly.pdbx_seq_one_letter_code
_entity_poly.pdbx_strand_id
1 'polypeptide(L)'
;MPIWRAAGLDPNAVEIMIVQDNSLNAFVAGGQRIFINTGLIMRTERPNQLIGVLAHESGHIAGGHLARMHEELRSLSTMQILETILAGG
;
A
#
# COMPACT_ATOMS: atom_id res chain seq x y z
N MET A 1 1.83 -9.82 -10.40
CA MET A 1 2.63 -9.12 -11.44
C MET A 1 4.07 -8.93 -10.99
N PRO A 2 5.06 -8.79 -11.91
CA PRO A 2 6.46 -8.53 -11.55
C PRO A 2 6.64 -7.29 -10.66
N ILE A 3 5.84 -6.23 -10.88
CA ILE A 3 5.91 -4.98 -10.11
C ILE A 3 5.60 -5.17 -8.61
N TRP A 4 4.64 -6.03 -8.25
CA TRP A 4 4.28 -6.27 -6.84
C TRP A 4 5.35 -7.06 -6.11
N ARG A 5 5.94 -8.06 -6.77
CA ARG A 5 7.09 -8.79 -6.22
C ARG A 5 8.28 -7.85 -6.01
N ALA A 6 8.54 -6.94 -6.95
CA ALA A 6 9.60 -5.94 -6.81
C ALA A 6 9.33 -4.96 -5.65
N ALA A 7 8.06 -4.67 -5.35
CA ALA A 7 7.66 -3.87 -4.19
C ALA A 7 7.64 -4.67 -2.87
N GLY A 8 7.98 -5.96 -2.86
CA GLY A 8 7.92 -6.82 -1.68
C GLY A 8 6.50 -7.21 -1.25
N LEU A 9 5.51 -7.05 -2.12
CA LEU A 9 4.11 -7.41 -1.87
C LEU A 9 3.81 -8.83 -2.34
N ASP A 10 2.93 -9.54 -1.63
CA ASP A 10 2.34 -10.78 -2.14
C ASP A 10 1.39 -10.44 -3.31
N PRO A 11 1.66 -10.91 -4.54
CA PRO A 11 0.81 -10.65 -5.69
C PRO A 11 -0.64 -11.11 -5.54
N ASN A 12 -0.91 -12.10 -4.68
CA ASN A 12 -2.26 -12.63 -4.44
C ASN A 12 -3.05 -11.77 -3.45
N ALA A 13 -2.37 -10.93 -2.67
CA ALA A 13 -3.00 -10.06 -1.69
C ALA A 13 -3.33 -8.66 -2.26
N VAL A 14 -2.78 -8.32 -3.43
CA VAL A 14 -3.08 -7.06 -4.12
C VAL A 14 -4.30 -7.24 -5.02
N GLU A 15 -5.32 -6.44 -4.75
CA GLU A 15 -6.56 -6.41 -5.53
C GLU A 15 -6.64 -5.12 -6.35
N ILE A 16 -7.04 -5.24 -7.62
CA ILE A 16 -7.33 -4.09 -8.49
C ILE A 16 -8.84 -3.93 -8.61
N MET A 17 -9.32 -2.74 -8.30
CA MET A 17 -10.73 -2.34 -8.45
C MET A 17 -10.84 -1.29 -9.55
N ILE A 18 -11.71 -1.52 -10.54
CA ILE A 18 -12.00 -0.53 -11.57
C ILE A 18 -13.22 0.28 -11.15
N VAL A 19 -13.07 1.60 -11.16
CA VAL A 19 -14.13 2.56 -10.81
C VAL A 19 -14.59 3.28 -12.06
N GLN A 20 -15.89 3.23 -12.34
CA GLN A 20 -16.49 3.93 -13.47
C GLN A 20 -16.57 5.44 -13.21
N ASP A 21 -15.47 6.13 -13.48
CA ASP A 21 -15.26 7.56 -13.29
C ASP A 21 -14.33 8.08 -14.40
N ASN A 22 -14.63 9.23 -15.00
CA ASN A 22 -13.85 9.81 -16.10
C ASN A 22 -12.67 10.69 -15.64
N SER A 23 -12.43 10.82 -14.34
CA SER A 23 -11.26 11.50 -13.80
C SER A 23 -9.97 10.71 -14.03
N LEU A 24 -8.86 11.44 -14.18
CA LEU A 24 -7.52 10.87 -14.32
C LEU A 24 -6.97 10.56 -12.91
N ASN A 25 -7.35 9.42 -12.34
CA ASN A 25 -7.00 9.08 -10.96
C ASN A 25 -6.77 7.58 -10.75
N ALA A 26 -5.89 7.27 -9.79
CA ALA A 26 -5.73 5.97 -9.15
C ALA A 26 -5.26 6.21 -7.70
N PHE A 27 -5.61 5.30 -6.79
CA PHE A 27 -5.25 5.44 -5.38
C PHE A 27 -5.29 4.11 -4.65
N VAL A 28 -4.64 4.06 -3.48
CA VAL A 28 -4.69 2.94 -2.55
C VAL A 28 -5.66 3.23 -1.41
N ALA A 29 -6.52 2.25 -1.07
CA ALA A 29 -7.36 2.33 0.13
C ALA A 29 -7.59 0.96 0.75
N GLY A 30 -7.82 0.92 2.07
CA GLY A 30 -8.14 -0.32 2.77
C GLY A 30 -7.03 -1.37 2.72
N GLY A 31 -5.76 -0.93 2.74
CA GLY A 31 -4.59 -1.80 2.78
C GLY A 31 -4.00 -2.07 1.40
N GLN A 32 -4.41 -3.18 0.77
CA GLN A 32 -3.79 -3.73 -0.43
C GLN A 32 -4.69 -3.64 -1.68
N ARG A 33 -5.69 -2.74 -1.67
CA ARG A 33 -6.55 -2.48 -2.82
C ARG A 33 -6.09 -1.24 -3.57
N ILE A 34 -5.84 -1.41 -4.86
CA ILE A 34 -5.58 -0.33 -5.81
C ILE A 34 -6.87 -0.05 -6.57
N PHE A 35 -7.33 1.19 -6.52
CA PHE A 35 -8.48 1.68 -7.26
C PHE A 35 -8.00 2.42 -8.49
N ILE A 36 -8.57 2.11 -9.65
CA ILE A 36 -8.23 2.72 -10.94
C ILE A 36 -9.50 3.28 -11.55
N ASN A 37 -9.53 4.59 -11.81
CA ASN A 37 -10.65 5.20 -12.51
C ASN A 37 -10.56 4.89 -14.00
N THR A 38 -11.69 4.60 -14.64
CA THR A 38 -11.76 4.37 -16.09
C THR A 38 -11.17 5.53 -16.91
N GLY A 39 -11.28 6.75 -16.41
CA GLY A 39 -10.72 7.95 -17.03
C GLY A 39 -9.19 7.96 -17.10
N LEU A 40 -8.51 7.29 -16.17
CA LEU A 40 -7.07 7.06 -16.25
C LEU A 40 -6.76 6.10 -17.40
N ILE A 41 -7.44 4.95 -17.45
CA ILE A 41 -7.22 3.90 -18.48
C ILE A 41 -7.47 4.47 -19.88
N MET A 42 -8.56 5.23 -20.05
CA MET A 42 -8.93 5.81 -21.34
C MET A 42 -7.98 6.93 -21.81
N ARG A 43 -7.23 7.56 -20.90
CA ARG A 43 -6.27 8.63 -21.22
C ARG A 43 -4.83 8.14 -21.32
N THR A 44 -4.53 6.93 -20.85
CA THR A 44 -3.21 6.33 -21.08
C THR A 44 -3.06 5.92 -22.53
N GLU A 45 -2.01 6.39 -23.19
CA GLU A 45 -1.68 6.11 -24.59
C GLU A 45 -0.89 4.81 -24.74
N ARG A 46 -0.12 4.43 -23.71
CA ARG A 46 0.75 3.25 -23.73
C ARG A 46 0.61 2.44 -22.45
N PRO A 47 0.67 1.09 -22.51
CA PRO A 47 0.61 0.23 -21.33
C PRO A 47 1.59 0.62 -20.22
N ASN A 48 2.79 1.07 -20.61
CA ASN A 48 3.83 1.46 -19.67
C ASN A 48 3.44 2.67 -18.78
N GLN A 49 2.56 3.55 -19.24
CA GLN A 49 2.06 4.66 -18.41
C GLN A 49 1.18 4.12 -17.29
N LEU A 50 0.26 3.19 -17.61
CA LEU A 50 -0.57 2.54 -16.59
C LEU A 50 0.28 1.71 -15.62
N ILE A 51 1.29 1.00 -16.12
CA ILE A 51 2.25 0.25 -15.27
C ILE A 51 3.01 1.20 -14.34
N GLY A 52 3.40 2.39 -14.82
CA GLY A 52 4.04 3.41 -13.99
C GLY A 52 3.16 3.88 -12.83
N VAL A 53 1.87 4.12 -13.10
CA VAL A 53 0.90 4.46 -12.04
C VAL A 53 0.72 3.29 -11.07
N LEU A 54 0.55 2.06 -11.57
CA LEU A 54 0.45 0.88 -10.71
C LEU A 54 1.70 0.70 -9.83
N ALA A 55 2.88 0.99 -10.35
CA ALA A 55 4.13 0.95 -9.59
C ALA A 55 4.16 2.03 -8.48
N HIS A 56 3.72 3.25 -8.79
CA HIS A 56 3.58 4.33 -7.80
C HIS A 56 2.62 3.92 -6.67
N GLU A 57 1.42 3.44 -7.00
CA GLU A 57 0.44 2.99 -6.01
C GLU A 57 0.93 1.79 -5.20
N SER A 58 1.64 0.84 -5.83
CA SER A 58 2.27 -0.28 -5.12
C SER A 58 3.30 0.20 -4.09
N GLY A 59 4.00 1.30 -4.39
CA GLY A 59 4.90 1.97 -3.47
C GLY A 59 4.19 2.51 -2.22
N HIS A 60 2.99 3.08 -2.37
CA HIS A 60 2.18 3.53 -1.22
C HIS A 60 1.75 2.37 -0.33
N ILE A 61 1.38 1.22 -0.91
CA ILE A 61 1.07 0.00 -0.15
C ILE A 61 2.30 -0.42 0.67
N ALA A 62 3.44 -0.62 0.00
CA ALA A 62 4.68 -1.06 0.64
C ALA A 62 5.13 -0.09 1.74
N GLY A 63 5.12 1.21 1.48
CA GLY A 63 5.46 2.25 2.45
C GLY A 63 4.53 2.26 3.66
N GLY A 64 3.22 2.11 3.45
CA GLY A 64 2.24 2.00 4.53
C GLY A 64 2.44 0.75 5.40
N HIS A 65 2.83 -0.38 4.81
CA HIS A 65 3.19 -1.57 5.58
C HIS A 65 4.42 -1.33 6.46
N LEU A 66 5.48 -0.71 5.93
CA LEU A 66 6.68 -0.40 6.69
C LEU A 66 6.41 0.56 7.86
N ALA A 67 5.55 1.57 7.65
CA ALA A 67 5.16 2.49 8.70
C ALA A 67 4.41 1.78 9.84
N ARG A 68 3.44 0.91 9.52
CA ARG A 68 2.70 0.13 10.52
C ARG A 68 3.61 -0.80 11.32
N MET A 69 4.55 -1.49 10.67
CA MET A 69 5.52 -2.35 11.37
C MET A 69 6.38 -1.58 12.37
N HIS A 70 6.85 -0.38 12.01
CA HIS A 70 7.60 0.46 12.95
C HIS A 70 6.75 0.89 14.15
N GLU A 71 5.46 1.20 13.94
CA GLU A 71 4.56 1.57 15.02
C GLU A 71 4.27 0.40 15.97
N GLU A 72 4.05 -0.80 15.43
CA GLU A 72 3.90 -2.04 16.21
C GLU A 72 5.15 -2.31 17.06
N LEU A 73 6.35 -2.19 16.48
CA LEU A 73 7.62 -2.35 17.22
C LEU A 73 7.79 -1.32 18.34
N ARG A 74 7.38 -0.07 18.11
CA ARG A 74 7.40 0.99 19.12
C ARG A 74 6.41 0.71 20.25
N SER A 75 5.22 0.21 19.92
CA SER A 75 4.20 -0.18 20.91
C SER A 75 4.68 -1.31 21.82
N LEU A 76 5.28 -2.36 21.24
CA LEU A 76 5.87 -3.47 22.00
C LEU A 76 6.98 -2.99 22.96
N SER A 77 7.89 -2.15 22.47
CA SER A 77 8.95 -1.56 23.30
C SER A 77 8.37 -0.74 24.47
N THR A 78 7.29 -0.01 24.24
CA THR A 78 6.62 0.80 25.26
C THR A 78 5.97 -0.07 26.34
N MET A 79 5.31 -1.17 25.94
CA MET A 79 4.73 -2.12 26.88
C MET A 79 5.80 -2.79 27.75
N GLN A 80 6.93 -3.20 27.18
CA GLN A 80 8.04 -3.80 27.94
C GLN A 80 8.62 -2.87 29.00
N ILE A 81 8.80 -1.58 28.66
CA ILE A 81 9.27 -0.56 29.62
C ILE A 81 8.25 -0.42 30.76
N LEU A 82 6.95 -0.36 30.45
CA LEU A 82 5.90 -0.25 31.44
C LEU A 82 5.84 -1.47 32.36
N GLU A 83 5.91 -2.68 31.80
CA GLU A 83 5.98 -3.94 32.56
C GLU A 83 7.19 -3.96 33.51
N THR A 84 8.35 -3.50 33.04
CA THR A 84 9.57 -3.43 33.86
C THR A 84 9.39 -2.49 35.05
N ILE A 85 8.74 -1.33 34.86
CA ILE A 85 8.45 -0.39 35.94
C ILE A 85 7.43 -0.99 36.93
N LEU A 86 6.37 -1.63 36.43
CA LEU A 86 5.31 -2.19 37.28
C LEU A 86 5.75 -3.46 38.02
N ALA A 87 6.63 -4.27 37.44
CA ALA A 87 7.18 -5.47 38.07
C ALA A 87 8.33 -5.16 39.05
N GLY A 88 8.99 -4.01 38.88
CA GLY A 88 10.09 -3.55 39.73
C GLY A 88 9.68 -2.62 40.87
N GLY A 89 8.37 -2.37 41.06
CA GLY A 89 7.79 -1.51 42.10
C GLY A 89 7.10 -2.28 43.22
#